data_AF-A0A8H6TVT5-F1
#
_entry.id   AF-A0A8H6TVT5-F1
#
_cell.length_a   1.000
_cell.length_b   1.000
_cell.length_c   1.000
_cell.angle_alpha   90.00
_cell.angle_beta   90.00
_cell.angle_gamma   90.00
#
_symmetry.space_group_name_H-M   'P 1'
#
loop_
_entity.id
_entity.type
_entity.pdbx_description
1 polymer ?
#
loop_
_entity_poly.entity_id
_entity_poly.type
_entity_poly.pdbx_seq_one_letter_code
_entity_poly.pdbx_strand_id
1 'polypeptide(L)'
;MYADEPSDDRAESGSEYDELHGRGRVEKRGIEKTAIMVSKGLMGFWGFVDFLLLGAGGMSIALSIVWREPSVLMNLTLDNQFLTAGMVVGIALVATFLVSLGAVVQKNHVTGGFVILNYILVADAIIVLVVGSMIWFFSLRQRSEFHTRWIALPDATKQQLQDQFSCCGYFNATDNIVIGGYCQSQQFADNLNVNNTDNFCVTPVTKFTDYTLENVFTTIYGYMSIVLTLLITSLCVIKKREEHERFKKIDAKRGRSFV
;
A
#
# COMPACT_ATOMS: atom_id res chain seq x y z
N MET A 1 79.08 54.26 9.01
CA MET A 1 78.33 55.17 9.89
C MET A 1 76.93 55.27 9.29
N TYR A 2 75.95 54.85 10.07
CA TYR A 2 74.49 54.84 9.83
C TYR A 2 73.88 53.85 8.82
N ALA A 3 72.78 53.27 9.32
CA ALA A 3 71.91 52.24 8.81
C ALA A 3 70.77 52.84 7.96
N ASP A 4 70.03 52.00 7.22
CA ASP A 4 68.56 51.96 7.31
C ASP A 4 67.97 50.72 6.60
N GLU A 5 66.80 50.33 7.11
CA GLU A 5 66.06 49.06 7.04
C GLU A 5 65.35 48.71 5.70
N PRO A 6 64.86 47.46 5.55
CA PRO A 6 64.16 46.97 4.36
C PRO A 6 62.63 47.16 4.45
N SER A 7 61.98 47.49 3.32
CA SER A 7 60.51 47.50 3.20
C SER A 7 59.98 46.13 2.74
N ASP A 8 59.14 45.56 3.61
CA ASP A 8 58.47 44.27 3.54
C ASP A 8 57.13 44.37 2.77
N ASP A 9 57.07 43.79 1.56
CA ASP A 9 55.86 43.69 0.73
C ASP A 9 55.53 42.23 0.37
N ARG A 10 55.81 41.26 1.26
CA ARG A 10 55.57 39.83 0.96
C ARG A 10 54.66 39.09 1.94
N ALA A 11 54.02 39.79 2.87
CA ALA A 11 53.21 39.18 3.92
C ALA A 11 51.70 39.05 3.61
N GLU A 12 51.13 39.81 2.64
CA GLU A 12 49.67 39.85 2.47
C GLU A 12 49.07 38.75 1.58
N SER A 13 49.81 38.14 0.64
CA SER A 13 49.19 37.15 -0.28
C SER A 13 49.06 35.72 0.29
N GLY A 14 49.74 35.42 1.40
CA GLY A 14 49.69 34.10 2.06
C GLY A 14 48.47 33.90 2.96
N SER A 15 47.96 34.97 3.57
CA SER A 15 46.84 34.89 4.52
C SER A 15 45.50 34.60 3.83
N GLU A 16 45.27 35.20 2.66
CA GLU A 16 44.00 35.06 1.94
C GLU A 16 43.85 33.69 1.27
N TYR A 17 44.94 33.10 0.78
CA TYR A 17 44.96 31.75 0.20
C TYR A 17 44.71 30.65 1.25
N ASP A 18 45.28 30.77 2.44
CA ASP A 18 45.06 29.81 3.53
C ASP A 18 43.65 29.93 4.15
N GLU A 19 43.05 31.12 4.17
CA GLU A 19 41.65 31.29 4.57
C GLU A 19 40.67 30.70 3.54
N LEU A 20 40.87 30.91 2.24
CA LEU A 20 39.99 30.33 1.20
C LEU A 20 40.07 28.79 1.15
N HIS A 21 41.28 28.23 1.29
CA HIS A 21 41.45 26.77 1.31
C HIS A 21 41.05 26.14 2.65
N GLY A 22 41.17 26.87 3.76
CA GLY A 22 40.68 26.49 5.09
C GLY A 22 39.16 26.54 5.19
N ARG A 23 38.53 27.61 4.70
CA ARG A 23 37.07 27.81 4.67
C ARG A 23 36.41 26.79 3.74
N GLY A 24 36.98 26.50 2.57
CA GLY A 24 36.52 25.40 1.70
C GLY A 24 36.71 23.99 2.28
N ARG A 25 37.70 23.79 3.17
CA ARG A 25 37.92 22.52 3.87
C ARG A 25 37.01 22.36 5.09
N VAL A 26 36.65 23.45 5.77
CA VAL A 26 35.69 23.46 6.89
C VAL A 26 34.25 23.37 6.36
N GLU A 27 33.92 24.03 5.26
CA GLU A 27 32.64 23.92 4.58
C GLU A 27 32.44 22.54 3.96
N LYS A 28 33.45 21.99 3.26
CA LYS A 28 33.42 20.58 2.86
C LYS A 28 33.32 19.64 4.05
N ARG A 29 34.02 19.88 5.15
CA ARG A 29 33.96 19.02 6.35
C ARG A 29 32.63 19.16 7.10
N GLY A 30 31.95 20.30 7.06
CA GLY A 30 30.60 20.52 7.59
C GLY A 30 29.52 19.86 6.72
N ILE A 31 29.65 19.98 5.40
CA ILE A 31 28.77 19.31 4.42
C ILE A 31 29.00 17.78 4.46
N GLU A 32 30.25 17.32 4.62
CA GLU A 32 30.64 15.91 4.74
C GLU A 32 30.25 15.30 6.08
N LYS A 33 30.37 16.01 7.21
CA LYS A 33 29.83 15.56 8.52
C LYS A 33 28.30 15.36 8.46
N THR A 34 27.59 16.13 7.64
CA THR A 34 26.12 16.04 7.50
C THR A 34 25.68 14.93 6.55
N ALA A 35 26.53 14.54 5.59
CA ALA A 35 26.22 13.52 4.59
C ALA A 35 26.33 12.07 5.11
N ILE A 36 27.01 11.84 6.24
CA ILE A 36 27.30 10.48 6.73
C ILE A 36 26.23 9.99 7.73
N MET A 37 25.42 10.86 8.34
CA MET A 37 24.19 10.41 9.04
C MET A 37 23.10 10.07 8.02
N VAL A 38 22.26 9.05 8.32
CA VAL A 38 21.05 8.79 7.52
C VAL A 38 20.31 10.12 7.35
N SER A 39 20.16 10.56 6.09
CA SER A 39 19.56 11.86 5.79
C SER A 39 18.21 11.97 6.49
N LYS A 40 17.98 13.07 7.21
CA LYS A 40 16.70 13.34 7.89
C LYS A 40 15.52 13.25 6.92
N GLY A 41 15.74 13.63 5.65
CA GLY A 41 14.75 13.49 4.59
C GLY A 41 14.43 12.03 4.25
N LEU A 42 15.42 11.14 4.25
CA LEU A 42 15.21 9.70 4.00
C LEU A 42 14.40 9.05 5.13
N MET A 43 14.73 9.33 6.39
CA MET A 43 13.95 8.84 7.53
C MET A 43 12.55 9.45 7.57
N GLY A 44 12.39 10.72 7.20
CA GLY A 44 11.09 11.38 7.09
C GLY A 44 10.20 10.75 6.01
N PHE A 45 10.76 10.49 4.82
CA PHE A 45 10.04 9.81 3.76
C PHE A 45 9.67 8.36 4.14
N TRP A 46 10.63 7.62 4.73
CA TRP A 46 10.37 6.28 5.25
C TRP A 46 9.21 6.28 6.25
N GLY A 47 9.22 7.20 7.23
CA GLY A 47 8.15 7.29 8.23
C GLY A 47 6.80 7.72 7.65
N PHE A 48 6.80 8.55 6.61
CA PHE A 48 5.58 8.89 5.88
C PHE A 48 4.97 7.67 5.19
N VAL A 49 5.78 6.89 4.47
CA VAL A 49 5.31 5.67 3.79
C VAL A 49 4.85 4.61 4.81
N ASP A 50 5.54 4.50 5.94
CA ASP A 50 5.16 3.63 7.04
C ASP A 50 3.80 4.02 7.67
N PHE A 51 3.51 5.32 7.79
CA PHE A 51 2.19 5.78 8.19
C PHE A 51 1.09 5.48 7.16
N LEU A 52 1.41 5.55 5.86
CA LEU A 52 0.50 5.10 4.81
C LEU A 52 0.22 3.59 4.89
N LEU A 53 1.20 2.79 5.29
CA LEU A 53 1.02 1.34 5.54
C LEU A 53 -0.02 1.11 6.65
N LEU A 54 0.07 1.87 7.76
CA LEU A 54 -0.92 1.83 8.83
C LEU A 54 -2.31 2.24 8.32
N GLY A 55 -2.38 3.31 7.51
CA GLY A 55 -3.63 3.75 6.89
C GLY A 55 -4.26 2.69 5.99
N ALA A 56 -3.46 2.00 5.18
CA ALA A 56 -3.90 0.87 4.35
C ALA A 56 -4.42 -0.30 5.19
N GLY A 57 -3.68 -0.69 6.23
CA GLY A 57 -4.09 -1.74 7.16
C GLY A 57 -5.40 -1.41 7.88
N GLY A 58 -5.49 -0.20 8.43
CA GLY A 58 -6.70 0.30 9.11
C GLY A 58 -7.92 0.37 8.20
N MET A 59 -7.75 0.86 6.96
CA MET A 59 -8.82 0.91 5.96
C MET A 59 -9.31 -0.50 5.61
N SER A 60 -8.39 -1.46 5.37
CA SER A 60 -8.74 -2.84 5.05
C SER A 60 -9.53 -3.51 6.18
N ILE A 61 -9.14 -3.29 7.44
CA ILE A 61 -9.87 -3.78 8.61
C ILE A 61 -11.25 -3.13 8.70
N ALA A 62 -11.34 -1.81 8.57
CA ALA A 62 -12.59 -1.07 8.68
C ALA A 62 -13.61 -1.55 7.64
N LEU A 63 -13.21 -1.64 6.37
CA LEU A 63 -14.08 -2.13 5.30
C LEU A 63 -14.50 -3.59 5.52
N SER A 64 -13.59 -4.43 6.02
CA SER A 64 -13.89 -5.84 6.33
C SER A 64 -14.92 -5.99 7.46
N ILE A 65 -15.04 -5.02 8.36
CA ILE A 65 -16.04 -5.00 9.44
C ILE A 65 -17.35 -4.40 8.93
N VAL A 66 -17.30 -3.22 8.31
CA VAL A 66 -18.49 -2.49 7.84
C VAL A 66 -19.25 -3.31 6.80
N TRP A 67 -18.56 -3.97 5.87
CA TRP A 67 -19.22 -4.75 4.81
C TRP A 67 -19.69 -6.14 5.25
N ARG A 68 -19.45 -6.55 6.50
CA ARG A 68 -20.12 -7.72 7.10
C ARG A 68 -21.54 -7.42 7.56
N GLU A 69 -21.94 -6.16 7.60
CA GLU A 69 -23.31 -5.77 7.93
C GLU A 69 -24.29 -6.35 6.88
N PRO A 70 -25.46 -6.88 7.30
CA PRO A 70 -26.35 -7.64 6.42
C PRO A 70 -27.02 -6.76 5.38
N SER A 71 -26.33 -6.53 4.27
CA SER A 71 -26.93 -6.06 3.03
C SER A 71 -26.88 -7.19 2.00
N VAL A 72 -28.06 -7.53 1.46
CA VAL A 72 -28.23 -8.66 0.54
C VAL A 72 -27.27 -8.56 -0.65
N LEU A 73 -27.19 -7.35 -1.22
CA LEU A 73 -26.37 -7.10 -2.41
C LEU A 73 -24.87 -7.15 -2.10
N MET A 74 -24.42 -6.61 -0.96
CA MET A 74 -23.00 -6.68 -0.59
C MET A 74 -22.58 -8.11 -0.26
N ASN A 75 -23.41 -8.87 0.45
CA ASN A 75 -23.10 -10.27 0.78
C ASN A 75 -23.07 -11.16 -0.48
N LEU A 76 -23.91 -10.86 -1.47
CA LEU A 76 -23.82 -11.48 -2.79
C LEU A 76 -22.47 -11.13 -3.47
N THR A 77 -22.06 -9.85 -3.37
CA THR A 77 -20.85 -9.29 -4.01
C THR A 77 -19.54 -9.77 -3.38
N LEU A 78 -19.41 -9.62 -2.07
CA LEU A 78 -18.26 -9.96 -1.26
C LEU A 78 -18.71 -10.95 -0.21
N ASP A 79 -18.40 -12.23 -0.45
CA ASP A 79 -18.65 -13.26 0.55
C ASP A 79 -17.65 -13.14 1.72
N ASN A 80 -17.98 -13.78 2.83
CA ASN A 80 -17.20 -13.86 4.05
C ASN A 80 -15.76 -14.30 3.81
N GLN A 81 -15.50 -15.11 2.79
CA GLN A 81 -14.15 -15.51 2.41
C GLN A 81 -13.31 -14.31 1.95
N PHE A 82 -13.85 -13.44 1.07
CA PHE A 82 -13.16 -12.25 0.60
C PHE A 82 -13.01 -11.21 1.72
N LEU A 83 -14.04 -11.02 2.55
CA LEU A 83 -13.97 -10.12 3.70
C LEU A 83 -12.97 -10.61 4.76
N THR A 84 -12.84 -11.92 4.95
CA THR A 84 -11.82 -12.49 5.84
C THR A 84 -10.42 -12.35 5.26
N ALA A 85 -10.25 -12.56 3.96
CA ALA A 85 -8.98 -12.31 3.28
C ALA A 85 -8.54 -10.85 3.42
N GLY A 86 -9.46 -9.88 3.20
CA GLY A 86 -9.21 -8.46 3.43
C GLY A 86 -8.85 -8.13 4.88
N MET A 87 -9.48 -8.79 5.85
CA MET A 87 -9.14 -8.66 7.27
C MET A 87 -7.72 -9.18 7.56
N VAL A 88 -7.33 -10.32 6.98
CA VAL A 88 -5.97 -10.87 7.12
C VAL A 88 -4.93 -9.92 6.54
N VAL A 89 -5.17 -9.35 5.35
CA VAL A 89 -4.29 -8.31 4.78
C VAL A 89 -4.17 -7.12 5.73
N GLY A 90 -5.30 -6.63 6.24
CA GLY A 90 -5.31 -5.50 7.16
C GLY A 90 -4.52 -5.74 8.45
N ILE A 91 -4.72 -6.89 9.08
CA ILE A 91 -3.99 -7.28 10.30
C ILE A 91 -2.49 -7.42 10.02
N ALA A 92 -2.12 -8.05 8.90
CA ALA A 92 -0.72 -8.21 8.51
C ALA A 92 -0.02 -6.84 8.38
N LEU A 93 -0.62 -5.91 7.63
CA LEU A 93 -0.05 -4.56 7.43
C LEU A 93 0.07 -3.77 8.74
N VAL A 94 -0.93 -3.85 9.64
CA VAL A 94 -0.86 -3.21 10.97
C VAL A 94 0.21 -3.85 11.84
N ALA A 95 0.34 -5.18 11.82
CA ALA A 95 1.39 -5.88 12.55
C ALA A 95 2.78 -5.48 12.03
N THR A 96 2.94 -5.34 10.72
CA THR A 96 4.18 -4.86 10.08
C THR A 96 4.54 -3.45 10.52
N PHE A 97 3.55 -2.55 10.62
CA PHE A 97 3.75 -1.23 11.20
C PHE A 97 4.23 -1.29 12.67
N LEU A 98 3.69 -2.19 13.49
CA LEU A 98 4.19 -2.35 14.87
C LEU A 98 5.64 -2.85 14.90
N VAL A 99 6.02 -3.73 13.98
CA VAL A 99 7.40 -4.19 13.84
C VAL A 99 8.32 -3.08 13.32
N SER A 100 7.85 -2.23 12.42
CA SER A 100 8.62 -1.11 11.87
C SER A 100 8.99 -0.08 12.95
N LEU A 101 8.08 0.19 13.91
CA LEU A 101 8.38 0.99 15.10
C LEU A 101 9.54 0.39 15.91
N GLY A 102 9.51 -0.93 16.12
CA GLY A 102 10.58 -1.66 16.78
C GLY A 102 11.91 -1.58 16.02
N ALA A 103 11.88 -1.62 14.69
CA ALA A 103 13.06 -1.49 13.84
C ALA A 103 13.70 -0.08 13.93
N VAL A 104 12.89 0.97 14.09
CA VAL A 104 13.38 2.36 14.22
C VAL A 104 13.99 2.65 15.57
N VAL A 105 13.39 2.14 16.66
CA VAL A 105 13.84 2.40 18.04
C VAL A 105 15.20 1.74 18.34
N GLN A 106 15.59 0.71 17.57
CA GLN A 106 16.89 0.08 17.71
C GLN A 106 18.05 1.05 17.45
N LYS A 107 19.13 0.90 18.22
CA LYS A 107 20.34 1.73 18.09
C LYS A 107 20.86 1.67 16.64
N ASN A 108 21.33 2.80 16.13
CA ASN A 108 21.67 2.99 14.70
C ASN A 108 22.71 1.99 14.14
N HIS A 109 23.54 1.39 15.00
CA HIS A 109 24.54 0.37 14.63
C HIS A 109 23.97 -1.05 14.48
N VAL A 110 22.75 -1.30 14.95
CA VAL A 110 22.06 -2.58 14.82
C VAL A 110 21.09 -2.48 13.65
N THR A 111 21.42 -3.14 12.53
CA THR A 111 20.57 -3.20 11.33
C THR A 111 19.58 -4.36 11.36
N GLY A 112 19.64 -5.23 12.38
CA GLY A 112 18.82 -6.45 12.48
C GLY A 112 17.31 -6.21 12.40
N GLY A 113 16.80 -5.16 13.05
CA GLY A 113 15.37 -4.83 13.00
C GLY A 113 14.87 -4.50 11.59
N PHE A 114 15.65 -3.73 10.81
CA PHE A 114 15.31 -3.43 9.42
C PHE A 114 15.43 -4.65 8.51
N VAL A 115 16.32 -5.60 8.81
CA VAL A 115 16.39 -6.87 8.06
C VAL A 115 15.13 -7.70 8.29
N ILE A 116 14.69 -7.85 9.54
CA ILE A 116 13.44 -8.54 9.88
C ILE A 116 12.25 -7.86 9.22
N LEU A 117 12.17 -6.52 9.29
CA LEU A 117 11.13 -5.74 8.63
C LEU A 117 11.07 -6.03 7.12
N ASN A 118 12.20 -6.10 6.44
CA ASN A 118 12.21 -6.41 5.00
C ASN A 118 11.70 -7.81 4.68
N TYR A 119 12.03 -8.83 5.49
CA TYR A 119 11.45 -10.16 5.30
C TYR A 119 9.93 -10.17 5.48
N ILE A 120 9.42 -9.42 6.47
CA ILE A 120 7.98 -9.26 6.70
C ILE A 120 7.33 -8.51 5.54
N LEU A 121 7.94 -7.44 5.02
CA LEU A 121 7.42 -6.70 3.86
C LEU A 121 7.35 -7.56 2.60
N VAL A 122 8.29 -8.50 2.42
CA VAL A 122 8.20 -9.49 1.33
C VAL A 122 7.02 -10.44 1.55
N ALA A 123 6.78 -10.89 2.78
CA ALA A 123 5.62 -11.71 3.10
C ALA A 123 4.31 -10.94 2.87
N ASP A 124 4.22 -9.68 3.28
CA ASP A 124 3.07 -8.81 3.02
C ASP A 124 2.83 -8.62 1.52
N ALA A 125 3.89 -8.41 0.74
CA ALA A 125 3.78 -8.30 -0.72
C ALA A 125 3.16 -9.58 -1.32
N ILE A 126 3.59 -10.75 -0.87
CA ILE A 126 3.01 -12.03 -1.32
C ILE A 126 1.53 -12.13 -0.93
N ILE A 127 1.18 -11.78 0.32
CA ILE A 127 -0.20 -11.82 0.80
C ILE A 127 -1.10 -10.89 -0.03
N VAL A 128 -0.67 -9.63 -0.23
CA VAL A 128 -1.40 -8.64 -1.02
C VAL A 128 -1.57 -9.12 -2.47
N LEU A 129 -0.52 -9.68 -3.07
CA LEU A 129 -0.57 -10.20 -4.44
C LEU A 129 -1.55 -11.35 -4.58
N VAL A 130 -1.52 -12.32 -3.66
CA VAL A 130 -2.41 -13.49 -3.70
C VAL A 130 -3.87 -13.06 -3.53
N VAL A 131 -4.18 -12.24 -2.52
CA VAL A 131 -5.55 -11.78 -2.26
C VAL A 131 -6.06 -10.88 -3.40
N GLY A 132 -5.25 -9.94 -3.87
CA GLY A 132 -5.59 -9.08 -5.01
C GLY A 132 -5.83 -9.89 -6.28
N SER A 133 -4.99 -10.89 -6.55
CA SER A 133 -5.15 -11.78 -7.72
C SER A 133 -6.41 -12.62 -7.62
N MET A 134 -6.75 -13.17 -6.44
CA MET A 134 -7.97 -13.95 -6.25
C MET A 134 -9.23 -13.14 -6.58
N ILE A 135 -9.32 -11.91 -6.07
CA ILE A 135 -10.48 -11.04 -6.32
C ILE A 135 -10.52 -10.61 -7.79
N TRP A 136 -9.37 -10.31 -8.38
CA TRP A 136 -9.26 -9.98 -9.79
C TRP A 136 -9.67 -11.14 -10.71
N PHE A 137 -9.25 -12.38 -10.43
CA PHE A 137 -9.72 -13.53 -11.20
C PHE A 137 -11.23 -13.75 -11.09
N PHE A 138 -11.79 -13.45 -9.92
CA PHE A 138 -13.23 -13.52 -9.69
C PHE A 138 -13.99 -12.47 -10.52
N SER A 139 -13.45 -11.25 -10.66
CA SER A 139 -14.07 -10.22 -11.52
C SER A 139 -14.07 -10.61 -13.00
N LEU A 140 -13.02 -11.30 -13.48
CA LEU A 140 -12.99 -11.81 -14.86
C LEU A 140 -14.08 -12.87 -15.16
N ARG A 141 -14.54 -13.60 -14.13
CA ARG A 141 -15.56 -14.66 -14.25
C ARG A 141 -16.88 -14.29 -13.58
N GLN A 142 -17.09 -13.01 -13.35
CA GLN A 142 -18.20 -12.48 -12.56
C GLN A 142 -19.55 -13.07 -12.97
N ARG A 143 -19.93 -13.02 -14.26
CA ARG A 143 -21.26 -13.50 -14.69
C ARG A 143 -21.54 -14.97 -14.36
N SER A 144 -20.55 -15.87 -14.45
CA SER A 144 -20.75 -17.29 -14.12
C SER A 144 -20.73 -17.55 -12.62
N GLU A 145 -19.84 -16.87 -11.90
CA GLU A 145 -19.73 -17.02 -10.44
C GLU A 145 -20.97 -16.47 -9.73
N PHE A 146 -21.46 -15.29 -10.16
CA PHE A 146 -22.66 -14.69 -9.60
C PHE A 146 -23.93 -15.44 -9.99
N HIS A 147 -23.97 -16.14 -11.13
CA HIS A 147 -25.08 -17.05 -11.43
C HIS A 147 -25.13 -18.22 -10.45
N THR A 148 -23.98 -18.83 -10.16
CA THR A 148 -23.89 -19.92 -9.17
C THR A 148 -24.36 -19.45 -7.79
N ARG A 149 -23.94 -18.25 -7.38
CA ARG A 149 -24.42 -17.62 -6.13
C ARG A 149 -25.91 -17.31 -6.17
N TRP A 150 -26.42 -16.82 -7.30
CA TRP A 150 -27.83 -16.50 -7.48
C TRP A 150 -28.69 -17.73 -7.26
N ILE A 151 -28.35 -18.88 -7.86
CA ILE A 151 -29.09 -20.13 -7.71
C ILE A 151 -29.18 -20.54 -6.23
N ALA A 152 -28.07 -20.38 -5.49
CA ALA A 152 -27.96 -20.74 -4.08
C ALA A 152 -28.72 -19.79 -3.13
N LEU A 153 -29.19 -18.62 -3.60
CA LEU A 153 -29.96 -17.70 -2.77
C LEU A 153 -31.35 -18.27 -2.43
N PRO A 154 -31.87 -18.02 -1.21
CA PRO A 154 -33.26 -18.28 -0.88
C PRO A 154 -34.22 -17.47 -1.76
N ASP A 155 -35.40 -18.02 -2.04
CA ASP A 155 -36.37 -17.40 -2.94
C ASP A 155 -36.84 -16.02 -2.45
N ALA A 156 -36.98 -15.84 -1.14
CA ALA A 156 -37.30 -14.53 -0.55
C ALA A 156 -36.23 -13.47 -0.88
N THR A 157 -34.96 -13.85 -0.89
CA THR A 157 -33.83 -12.96 -1.20
C THR A 157 -33.74 -12.67 -2.70
N LYS A 158 -33.99 -13.68 -3.54
CA LYS A 158 -34.10 -13.49 -5.00
C LYS A 158 -35.22 -12.52 -5.34
N GLN A 159 -36.41 -12.69 -4.75
CA GLN A 159 -37.54 -11.80 -4.96
C GLN A 159 -37.21 -10.36 -4.54
N GLN A 160 -36.57 -10.17 -3.38
CA GLN A 160 -36.14 -8.85 -2.94
C GLN A 160 -35.19 -8.18 -3.95
N LEU A 161 -34.25 -8.93 -4.52
CA LEU A 161 -33.33 -8.42 -5.54
C LEU A 161 -34.05 -8.11 -6.86
N GLN A 162 -34.99 -8.96 -7.27
CA GLN A 162 -35.84 -8.75 -8.44
C GLN A 162 -36.67 -7.47 -8.32
N ASP A 163 -37.26 -7.24 -7.14
CA ASP A 163 -38.03 -6.04 -6.83
C ASP A 163 -37.13 -4.79 -6.81
N GLN A 164 -35.94 -4.90 -6.19
CA GLN A 164 -34.99 -3.80 -6.08
C GLN A 164 -34.48 -3.32 -7.44
N PHE A 165 -34.21 -4.25 -8.35
CA PHE A 165 -33.66 -3.94 -9.67
C PHE A 165 -34.70 -3.91 -10.79
N SER A 166 -35.97 -4.18 -10.48
CA SER A 166 -37.05 -4.28 -11.47
C SER A 166 -36.69 -5.22 -12.62
N CYS A 167 -36.22 -6.42 -12.28
CA CYS A 167 -35.74 -7.44 -13.23
C CYS A 167 -36.36 -8.80 -12.94
N CYS A 168 -36.47 -9.66 -13.96
CA CYS A 168 -37.04 -11.01 -13.82
C CYS A 168 -36.12 -12.08 -14.41
N GLY A 169 -35.83 -13.12 -13.62
CA GLY A 169 -34.85 -14.15 -13.94
C GLY A 169 -33.41 -13.62 -14.03
N TYR A 170 -32.43 -14.52 -14.06
CA TYR A 170 -31.02 -14.12 -14.05
C TYR A 170 -30.47 -13.85 -15.46
N PHE A 171 -30.34 -14.87 -16.31
CA PHE A 171 -29.93 -14.68 -17.72
C PHE A 171 -31.11 -14.54 -18.69
N ASN A 172 -32.26 -15.10 -18.35
CA ASN A 172 -33.47 -15.08 -19.16
C ASN A 172 -34.72 -15.18 -18.26
N ALA A 173 -35.91 -15.03 -18.85
CA ALA A 173 -37.19 -15.00 -18.13
C ALA A 173 -37.55 -16.30 -17.36
N THR A 174 -36.87 -17.42 -17.66
CA THR A 174 -37.12 -18.73 -17.05
C THR A 174 -35.99 -19.19 -16.10
N ASP A 175 -34.85 -18.49 -16.12
CA ASP A 175 -33.65 -18.89 -15.39
C ASP A 175 -33.71 -18.44 -13.94
N ASN A 176 -34.04 -19.38 -13.05
CA ASN A 176 -34.06 -19.20 -11.60
C ASN A 176 -34.87 -17.96 -11.16
N ILE A 177 -36.01 -17.77 -11.84
CA ILE A 177 -37.00 -16.75 -11.52
C ILE A 177 -37.81 -17.14 -10.28
N VAL A 178 -38.10 -16.16 -9.43
CA VAL A 178 -39.11 -16.27 -8.38
C VAL A 178 -40.30 -15.43 -8.80
N ILE A 179 -41.49 -16.03 -8.78
CA ILE A 179 -42.74 -15.32 -9.09
C ILE A 179 -43.24 -14.64 -7.82
N GLY A 180 -43.30 -13.32 -7.86
CA GLY A 180 -43.63 -12.48 -6.71
C GLY A 180 -43.16 -11.04 -6.94
N GLY A 181 -43.79 -10.08 -6.26
CA GLY A 181 -43.41 -8.67 -6.33
C GLY A 181 -43.49 -8.08 -7.75
N TYR A 182 -42.36 -7.63 -8.30
CA TYR A 182 -42.21 -7.09 -9.65
C TYR A 182 -42.50 -8.14 -10.72
N CYS A 183 -42.04 -9.38 -10.52
CA CYS A 183 -42.29 -10.50 -11.43
C CYS A 183 -43.65 -11.13 -11.11
N GLN A 184 -44.73 -10.43 -11.46
CA GLN A 184 -46.10 -10.79 -11.06
C GLN A 184 -46.55 -12.17 -11.55
N SER A 185 -46.12 -12.57 -12.75
CA SER A 185 -46.44 -13.87 -13.33
C SER A 185 -45.36 -14.29 -14.33
N GLN A 186 -45.32 -15.58 -14.67
CA GLN A 186 -44.41 -16.07 -15.72
C GLN A 186 -44.70 -15.38 -17.06
N GLN A 187 -45.98 -15.12 -17.36
CA GLN A 187 -46.38 -14.42 -18.59
C GLN A 187 -45.85 -12.98 -18.62
N PHE A 188 -45.80 -12.29 -17.49
CA PHE A 188 -45.18 -10.97 -17.42
C PHE A 188 -43.68 -11.05 -17.74
N ALA A 189 -42.96 -11.99 -17.13
CA ALA A 189 -41.54 -12.19 -17.37
C ALA A 189 -41.24 -12.58 -18.83
N ASP A 190 -42.04 -13.46 -19.43
CA ASP A 190 -41.87 -13.91 -20.81
C ASP A 190 -42.16 -12.79 -21.84
N ASN A 191 -42.97 -11.80 -21.47
CA ASN A 191 -43.28 -10.63 -22.30
C ASN A 191 -42.22 -9.52 -22.20
N LEU A 192 -41.23 -9.64 -21.31
CA LEU A 192 -40.13 -8.69 -21.23
C LEU A 192 -39.33 -8.69 -22.53
N ASN A 193 -38.92 -7.50 -22.98
CA ASN A 193 -38.14 -7.35 -24.19
C ASN A 193 -36.78 -8.04 -24.04
N VAL A 194 -36.57 -9.14 -24.76
CA VAL A 194 -35.34 -9.93 -24.75
C VAL A 194 -34.11 -9.16 -25.24
N ASN A 195 -34.30 -8.10 -26.02
CA ASN A 195 -33.21 -7.24 -26.49
C ASN A 195 -32.77 -6.22 -25.44
N ASN A 196 -33.56 -6.00 -24.39
CA ASN A 196 -33.18 -5.15 -23.28
C ASN A 196 -32.64 -6.01 -22.14
N THR A 197 -31.32 -6.06 -22.02
CA THR A 197 -30.63 -6.88 -21.02
C THR A 197 -30.85 -6.39 -19.58
N ASP A 198 -31.33 -5.16 -19.37
CA ASP A 198 -31.66 -4.63 -18.04
C ASP A 198 -32.93 -5.28 -17.45
N ASN A 199 -33.77 -5.89 -18.29
CA ASN A 199 -34.92 -6.66 -17.83
C ASN A 199 -34.52 -7.94 -17.08
N PHE A 200 -33.29 -8.43 -17.28
CA PHE A 200 -32.75 -9.62 -16.63
C PHE A 200 -31.74 -9.22 -15.56
N CYS A 201 -31.80 -9.89 -14.41
CA CYS A 201 -31.06 -9.44 -13.22
C CYS A 201 -29.54 -9.51 -13.39
N VAL A 202 -29.01 -10.29 -14.36
CA VAL A 202 -27.58 -10.32 -14.65
C VAL A 202 -27.00 -8.93 -14.90
N THR A 203 -27.66 -8.05 -15.65
CA THR A 203 -27.08 -6.75 -16.03
C THR A 203 -26.98 -5.77 -14.86
N PRO A 204 -28.07 -5.45 -14.14
CA PRO A 204 -27.99 -4.53 -13.01
C PRO A 204 -27.15 -5.09 -11.85
N VAL A 205 -27.21 -6.41 -11.59
CA VAL A 205 -26.35 -7.06 -10.58
C VAL A 205 -24.89 -6.99 -11.00
N THR A 206 -24.56 -7.32 -12.26
CA THR A 206 -23.19 -7.24 -12.78
C THR A 206 -22.67 -5.81 -12.71
N LYS A 207 -23.48 -4.81 -13.07
CA LYS A 207 -23.07 -3.39 -13.01
C LYS A 207 -22.66 -2.95 -11.61
N PHE A 208 -23.43 -3.33 -10.59
CA PHE A 208 -23.07 -3.01 -9.19
C PHE A 208 -21.83 -3.77 -8.72
N THR A 209 -21.78 -5.06 -9.02
CA THR A 209 -20.71 -5.96 -8.56
C THR A 209 -19.39 -5.63 -9.25
N ASP A 210 -19.41 -5.27 -10.54
CA ASP A 210 -18.23 -4.90 -11.33
C ASP A 210 -17.56 -3.64 -10.77
N TYR A 211 -18.35 -2.58 -10.55
CA TYR A 211 -17.87 -1.35 -9.93
C TYR A 211 -17.26 -1.60 -8.54
N THR A 212 -17.91 -2.45 -7.73
CA THR A 212 -17.43 -2.75 -6.38
C THR A 212 -16.14 -3.56 -6.42
N LEU A 213 -16.08 -4.64 -7.21
CA LEU A 213 -14.90 -5.49 -7.34
C LEU A 213 -13.72 -4.72 -7.91
N GLU A 214 -13.93 -3.89 -8.93
CA GLU A 214 -12.90 -3.06 -9.56
C GLU A 214 -12.22 -2.13 -8.56
N ASN A 215 -13.02 -1.40 -7.78
CA ASN A 215 -12.49 -0.53 -6.75
C ASN A 215 -11.75 -1.32 -5.65
N VAL A 216 -12.26 -2.49 -5.26
CA VAL A 216 -11.64 -3.32 -4.22
C VAL A 216 -10.29 -3.88 -4.67
N PHE A 217 -10.22 -4.57 -5.81
CA PHE A 217 -8.94 -5.15 -6.24
C PHE A 217 -7.92 -4.05 -6.58
N THR A 218 -8.35 -2.94 -7.15
CA THR A 218 -7.47 -1.81 -7.47
C THR A 218 -6.91 -1.19 -6.21
N THR A 219 -7.72 -1.04 -5.16
CA THR A 219 -7.27 -0.53 -3.86
C THR A 219 -6.25 -1.47 -3.21
N ILE A 220 -6.49 -2.79 -3.26
CA ILE A 220 -5.56 -3.80 -2.72
C ILE A 220 -4.23 -3.78 -3.48
N TYR A 221 -4.25 -3.71 -4.82
CA TYR A 221 -3.02 -3.50 -5.60
C TYR A 221 -2.37 -2.13 -5.33
N GLY A 222 -3.15 -1.11 -4.97
CA GLY A 222 -2.64 0.15 -4.46
C GLY A 222 -1.77 -0.03 -3.21
N TYR A 223 -2.16 -0.91 -2.29
CA TYR A 223 -1.36 -1.22 -1.09
C TYR A 223 0.00 -1.85 -1.44
N MET A 224 0.08 -2.61 -2.54
CA MET A 224 1.36 -3.16 -3.02
C MET A 224 2.38 -2.04 -3.29
N SER A 225 1.95 -0.91 -3.87
CA SER A 225 2.86 0.21 -4.13
C SER A 225 3.47 0.78 -2.84
N ILE A 226 2.69 0.82 -1.75
CA ILE A 226 3.13 1.26 -0.43
C ILE A 226 4.15 0.27 0.14
N VAL A 227 3.82 -1.03 0.12
CA VAL A 227 4.70 -2.11 0.63
C VAL A 227 6.04 -2.12 -0.10
N LEU A 228 6.03 -2.06 -1.44
CA LEU A 228 7.27 -2.07 -2.24
C LEU A 228 8.10 -0.81 -2.02
N THR A 229 7.45 0.36 -1.92
CA THR A 229 8.14 1.62 -1.62
C THR A 229 8.79 1.57 -0.24
N LEU A 230 8.10 1.03 0.76
CA LEU A 230 8.63 0.88 2.11
C LEU A 230 9.78 -0.12 2.15
N LEU A 231 9.71 -1.22 1.39
CA LEU A 231 10.78 -2.20 1.25
C LEU A 231 12.03 -1.57 0.67
N ILE A 232 11.93 -0.88 -0.48
CA ILE A 232 13.07 -0.24 -1.13
C ILE A 232 13.67 0.83 -0.20
N THR A 233 12.83 1.66 0.41
CA THR A 233 13.29 2.70 1.33
C THR A 233 13.98 2.11 2.56
N SER A 234 13.47 1.01 3.10
CA SER A 234 14.09 0.27 4.21
C SER A 234 15.46 -0.28 3.83
N LEU A 235 15.63 -0.82 2.63
CA LEU A 235 16.93 -1.27 2.11
C LEU A 235 17.92 -0.10 1.97
N CYS A 236 17.47 1.06 1.46
CA CYS A 236 18.28 2.26 1.38
C CYS A 236 18.77 2.72 2.77
N VAL A 237 17.90 2.67 3.79
CA VAL A 237 18.26 2.98 5.18
C VAL A 237 19.32 2.02 5.72
N ILE A 238 19.15 0.70 5.50
CA ILE A 238 20.16 -0.30 5.91
C ILE A 238 21.51 0.02 5.26
N LYS A 239 21.54 0.22 3.94
CA LYS A 239 22.78 0.48 3.21
C LYS A 239 23.49 1.73 3.71
N LYS A 240 22.75 2.81 3.99
CA LYS A 240 23.32 4.03 4.56
C LYS A 240 23.88 3.83 5.97
N ARG A 241 23.22 3.03 6.81
CA ARG A 241 23.73 2.68 8.15
C ARG A 241 25.01 1.84 8.07
N GLU A 242 25.06 0.87 7.15
CA GLU A 242 26.26 0.04 6.91
C GLU A 242 27.44 0.87 6.41
N GLU A 243 27.21 1.79 5.47
CA GLU A 243 28.21 2.74 4.99
C GLU A 243 28.76 3.60 6.14
N HIS A 244 27.88 4.17 6.97
CA HIS A 244 28.26 5.00 8.12
C HIS A 244 29.17 4.24 9.10
N GLU A 245 28.79 3.02 9.47
CA GLU A 245 29.60 2.18 10.37
C GLU A 245 30.94 1.80 9.75
N ARG A 246 30.98 1.58 8.43
CA ARG A 246 32.25 1.32 7.72
C ARG A 246 33.17 2.53 7.73
N PHE A 247 32.66 3.74 7.48
CA PHE A 247 33.46 4.97 7.54
C PHE A 247 33.97 5.22 8.95
N LYS A 248 33.13 5.05 9.96
CA LYS A 248 33.52 5.13 11.38
C LYS A 248 34.67 4.19 11.74
N LYS A 249 34.64 2.94 11.24
CA LYS A 249 35.74 1.98 11.43
C LYS A 249 37.03 2.39 10.71
N ILE A 250 36.94 3.03 9.54
CA ILE A 250 38.11 3.53 8.80
C ILE A 250 38.74 4.72 9.53
N ASP A 251 37.93 5.64 10.04
CA ASP A 251 38.43 6.82 10.77
C ASP A 251 39.08 6.43 12.10
N ALA A 252 38.51 5.45 12.81
CA ALA A 252 39.12 4.89 14.02
C ALA A 252 40.53 4.31 13.74
N LYS A 253 40.74 3.67 12.58
CA LYS A 253 42.06 3.15 12.17
C LYS A 253 43.05 4.24 11.76
N ARG A 254 42.56 5.40 11.29
CA ARG A 254 43.39 6.52 10.81
C ARG A 254 43.76 7.52 11.92
N GLY A 255 43.40 7.25 13.17
CA GLY A 255 43.76 8.09 14.32
C GLY A 255 43.15 9.49 14.32
N ARG A 256 42.20 9.77 13.40
CA ARG A 256 41.49 11.05 13.35
C ARG A 256 40.25 10.95 14.21
N SER A 257 40.37 11.34 15.48
CA SER A 257 39.23 11.58 16.36
C SER A 257 38.54 12.87 15.93
N PHE A 258 37.23 12.82 15.68
CA PHE A 258 36.44 14.04 15.58
C PHE A 258 36.38 14.68 16.97
N VAL A 259 37.08 15.79 17.12
CA VAL A 259 36.61 16.89 17.97
C VAL A 259 35.55 17.68 17.18
#